data_AF-A0A7S3LA69-F1
#
_entry.id   AF-A0A7S3LA69-F1
#
_cell.length_a   1.000
_cell.length_b   1.000
_cell.length_c   1.000
_cell.angle_alpha   90.00
_cell.angle_beta   90.00
_cell.angle_gamma   90.00
#
_symmetry.space_group_name_H-M   'P 1'
#
loop_
_entity.id
_entity.type
_entity.pdbx_description
1 polymer ?
#
loop_
_entity_poly.entity_id
_entity_poly.type
_entity_poly.pdbx_seq_one_letter_code
_entity_poly.pdbx_strand_id
1 'polypeptide(L)'
;QATIKATLRAKENGADAALVVTPYYVKPTQAGLLAHFTAIADAVDFPLILYNVPGRTGVDLSVETTVQLSKHPMIKGLKDATGDNNRVSPMRKIIGKDMRLYSGEDGMAREYVLQGGDGVISVTANVAPATVSKVMAAANRKETDTAAALDAPLASLHRDLFCEANPIPVKWALQRMGKIEKGIRLPLTVLNSEFHNRVEVALTQALCIAPKEGEEAHALLSYGWPSRNLLLQGQLFDSGLINQALDLIEQNNGDFDIVSFSVQPNDQFSNADFNFKRPSSISLKVFAVNTQALDDIVGRLQTLVDVMKTAEGVLTVVPD
;
A
#
# COMPACT_ATOMS: atom_id res chain seq x y z
N GLN A 1 -28.38 11.29 8.59
CA GLN A 1 -29.34 11.99 7.70
C GLN A 1 -28.78 12.22 6.30
N ALA A 2 -27.68 12.97 6.10
CA ALA A 2 -27.10 13.17 4.77
C ALA A 2 -26.77 11.85 4.04
N THR A 3 -26.16 10.89 4.74
CA THR A 3 -25.87 9.54 4.21
C THR A 3 -27.13 8.80 3.77
N ILE A 4 -28.20 8.83 4.58
CA ILE A 4 -29.51 8.22 4.24
C ILE A 4 -30.03 8.79 2.92
N LYS A 5 -30.05 10.12 2.79
CA LYS A 5 -30.51 10.79 1.56
C LYS A 5 -29.66 10.40 0.34
N ALA A 6 -28.34 10.30 0.50
CA ALA A 6 -27.45 9.87 -0.58
C ALA A 6 -27.68 8.41 -0.98
N THR A 7 -27.88 7.52 -0.01
CA THR A 7 -28.17 6.10 -0.26
C THR A 7 -29.52 5.90 -0.97
N LEU A 8 -30.57 6.60 -0.53
CA LEU A 8 -31.87 6.58 -1.21
C LEU A 8 -31.75 7.07 -2.66
N ARG A 9 -31.04 8.18 -2.88
CA ARG A 9 -30.78 8.68 -4.22
C ARG A 9 -29.99 7.67 -5.06
N ALA A 10 -29.02 6.95 -4.50
CA ALA A 10 -28.29 5.92 -5.25
C ALA A 10 -29.22 4.80 -5.71
N LYS A 11 -30.13 4.33 -4.84
CA LYS A 11 -31.18 3.36 -5.18
C LYS A 11 -32.11 3.88 -6.28
N GLU A 12 -32.59 5.12 -6.16
CA GLU A 12 -33.45 5.77 -7.17
C GLU A 12 -32.80 5.84 -8.56
N ASN A 13 -31.45 5.92 -8.60
CA ASN A 13 -30.69 5.92 -9.84
C ASN A 13 -30.28 4.50 -10.31
N GLY A 14 -30.80 3.44 -9.70
CA GLY A 14 -30.62 2.06 -10.15
C GLY A 14 -29.31 1.40 -9.74
N ALA A 15 -28.61 1.91 -8.71
CA ALA A 15 -27.49 1.18 -8.13
C ALA A 15 -27.95 -0.16 -7.53
N ASP A 16 -27.07 -1.16 -7.43
CA ASP A 16 -27.37 -2.47 -6.81
C ASP A 16 -27.04 -2.53 -5.31
N ALA A 17 -26.09 -1.72 -4.85
CA ALA A 17 -25.71 -1.57 -3.45
C ALA A 17 -25.08 -0.19 -3.19
N ALA A 18 -24.99 0.20 -1.91
CA ALA A 18 -24.26 1.39 -1.49
C ALA A 18 -23.02 1.03 -0.65
N LEU A 19 -21.87 1.58 -1.02
CA LEU A 19 -20.67 1.56 -0.20
C LEU A 19 -20.69 2.73 0.78
N VAL A 20 -20.70 2.46 2.09
CA VAL A 20 -20.86 3.47 3.14
C VAL A 20 -19.65 3.47 4.07
N VAL A 21 -18.87 4.54 4.01
CA VAL A 21 -17.69 4.73 4.86
C VAL A 21 -18.03 5.07 6.30
N THR A 22 -17.18 4.67 7.24
CA THR A 22 -17.26 5.14 8.63
C THR A 22 -17.18 6.68 8.69
N PRO A 23 -17.92 7.34 9.61
CA PRO A 23 -17.84 8.78 9.76
C PRO A 23 -16.41 9.24 10.07
N TYR A 24 -15.88 10.09 9.19
CA TYR A 24 -14.54 10.64 9.26
C TYR A 24 -14.52 11.98 10.01
N TYR A 25 -13.33 12.37 10.49
CA TYR A 25 -13.05 13.60 11.26
C TYR A 25 -13.67 13.64 12.66
N VAL A 26 -14.96 13.36 12.81
CA VAL A 26 -15.70 13.43 14.09
C VAL A 26 -15.47 12.22 15.01
N LYS A 27 -14.93 11.11 14.46
CA LYS A 27 -14.46 9.91 15.19
C LYS A 27 -15.45 9.39 16.26
N PRO A 28 -16.63 8.89 15.85
CA PRO A 28 -17.65 8.41 16.79
C PRO A 28 -17.16 7.16 17.54
N THR A 29 -17.81 6.89 18.68
CA THR A 29 -17.62 5.62 19.43
C THR A 29 -18.16 4.43 18.65
N GLN A 30 -17.80 3.20 19.04
CA GLN A 30 -18.35 1.97 18.45
C GLN A 30 -19.88 1.92 18.54
N ALA A 31 -20.46 2.35 19.67
CA ALA A 31 -21.92 2.47 19.81
C ALA A 31 -22.51 3.49 18.82
N GLY A 32 -21.80 4.60 18.56
CA GLY A 32 -22.17 5.57 17.55
C GLY A 32 -22.09 5.01 16.12
N LEU A 33 -21.06 4.21 15.81
CA LEU A 33 -20.94 3.52 14.52
C LEU A 33 -22.07 2.52 14.30
N LEU A 34 -22.36 1.70 15.32
CA LEU A 34 -23.48 0.75 15.30
C LEU A 34 -24.79 1.49 15.01
N ALA A 35 -25.11 2.52 15.78
CA ALA A 35 -26.34 3.30 15.59
C ALA A 35 -26.38 3.99 14.22
N HIS A 36 -25.25 4.50 13.73
CA HIS A 36 -25.14 5.14 12.42
C HIS A 36 -25.50 4.20 11.28
N PHE A 37 -24.86 3.03 11.23
CA PHE A 37 -25.10 2.07 10.15
C PHE A 37 -26.48 1.43 10.25
N THR A 38 -26.95 1.09 11.45
CA THR A 38 -28.31 0.57 11.66
C THR A 38 -29.36 1.56 11.17
N ALA A 39 -29.25 2.85 11.54
CA ALA A 39 -30.20 3.85 11.08
C ALA A 39 -30.21 4.07 9.56
N ILE A 40 -29.08 3.83 8.87
CA ILE A 40 -29.04 3.85 7.40
C ILE A 40 -29.72 2.61 6.84
N ALA A 41 -29.41 1.44 7.40
CA ALA A 41 -29.92 0.16 6.95
C ALA A 41 -31.43 0.00 7.19
N ASP A 42 -31.97 0.58 8.27
CA ASP A 42 -33.41 0.63 8.57
C ASP A 42 -34.18 1.56 7.61
N ALA A 43 -33.50 2.58 7.08
CA ALA A 43 -34.13 3.57 6.21
C ALA A 43 -34.17 3.17 4.73
N VAL A 44 -33.52 2.07 4.35
CA VAL A 44 -33.36 1.66 2.95
C VAL A 44 -33.57 0.17 2.76
N ASP A 45 -34.50 -0.21 1.88
CA ASP A 45 -34.61 -1.60 1.39
C ASP A 45 -33.58 -1.82 0.28
N PHE A 46 -32.29 -1.70 0.62
CA PHE A 46 -31.18 -1.61 -0.33
C PHE A 46 -29.88 -2.14 0.27
N PRO A 47 -29.14 -3.05 -0.40
CA PRO A 47 -27.91 -3.61 0.15
C PRO A 47 -26.84 -2.56 0.48
N LEU A 48 -26.25 -2.69 1.67
CA LEU A 48 -25.14 -1.88 2.14
C LEU A 48 -23.85 -2.68 2.22
N ILE A 49 -22.76 -2.06 1.79
CA ILE A 49 -21.40 -2.51 2.01
C ILE A 49 -20.75 -1.50 2.96
N LEU A 50 -20.40 -1.93 4.17
CA LEU A 50 -19.67 -1.11 5.13
C LEU A 50 -18.27 -0.84 4.60
N TYR A 51 -17.72 0.34 4.82
CA TYR A 51 -16.35 0.65 4.43
C TYR A 51 -15.53 1.15 5.62
N ASN A 52 -14.60 0.32 6.06
CA ASN A 52 -13.67 0.61 7.14
C ASN A 52 -12.30 0.99 6.56
N VAL A 53 -11.82 2.21 6.85
CA VAL A 53 -10.53 2.75 6.37
C VAL A 53 -9.92 3.72 7.39
N PRO A 54 -9.40 3.22 8.52
CA PRO A 54 -9.00 4.06 9.65
C PRO A 54 -7.93 5.09 9.28
N GLY A 55 -7.03 4.76 8.34
CA GLY A 55 -6.00 5.67 7.84
C GLY A 55 -6.56 6.95 7.18
N ARG A 56 -7.83 6.94 6.74
CA ARG A 56 -8.52 8.11 6.18
C ARG A 56 -9.56 8.73 7.10
N THR A 57 -10.19 7.92 7.95
CA THR A 57 -11.32 8.36 8.78
C THR A 57 -10.90 8.74 10.20
N GLY A 58 -9.78 8.19 10.67
CA GLY A 58 -9.33 8.28 12.05
C GLY A 58 -10.17 7.45 13.02
N VAL A 59 -10.97 6.51 12.53
CA VAL A 59 -11.77 5.59 13.35
C VAL A 59 -11.78 4.18 12.72
N ASP A 60 -11.53 3.17 13.57
CA ASP A 60 -11.64 1.76 13.19
C ASP A 60 -13.00 1.18 13.58
N LEU A 61 -13.67 0.51 12.64
CA LEU A 61 -14.86 -0.30 12.91
C LEU A 61 -14.41 -1.67 13.41
N SER A 62 -14.65 -1.97 14.69
CA SER A 62 -14.15 -3.20 15.30
C SER A 62 -14.79 -4.46 14.69
N VAL A 63 -14.13 -5.60 14.88
CA VAL A 63 -14.67 -6.92 14.47
C VAL A 63 -15.99 -7.20 15.17
N GLU A 64 -16.11 -6.90 16.46
CA GLU A 64 -17.32 -7.10 17.26
C GLU A 64 -18.48 -6.25 16.74
N THR A 65 -18.24 -4.97 16.46
CA THR A 65 -19.26 -4.08 15.90
C THR A 65 -19.67 -4.54 14.50
N THR A 66 -18.71 -4.97 13.68
CA THR A 66 -18.97 -5.54 12.35
C THR A 66 -19.86 -6.79 12.43
N VAL A 67 -19.56 -7.70 13.36
CA VAL A 67 -20.36 -8.92 13.60
C VAL A 67 -21.77 -8.59 14.10
N GLN A 68 -21.94 -7.54 14.89
CA GLN A 68 -23.27 -7.10 15.30
C GLN A 68 -24.06 -6.53 14.11
N LEU A 69 -23.41 -5.70 13.29
CA LEU A 69 -23.99 -5.11 12.09
C LEU A 69 -24.34 -6.16 11.03
N SER A 70 -23.55 -7.22 10.89
CA SER A 70 -23.78 -8.26 9.88
C SER A 70 -25.09 -9.04 10.09
N LYS A 71 -25.72 -8.91 11.27
CA LYS A 71 -27.05 -9.51 11.55
C LYS A 71 -28.18 -8.74 10.89
N HIS A 72 -27.96 -7.49 10.48
CA HIS A 72 -28.98 -6.69 9.82
C HIS A 72 -29.16 -7.17 8.37
N PRO A 73 -30.40 -7.42 7.90
CA PRO A 73 -30.64 -8.05 6.60
C PRO A 73 -30.11 -7.23 5.41
N MET A 74 -30.06 -5.90 5.53
CA MET A 74 -29.54 -5.02 4.48
C MET A 74 -28.02 -4.84 4.51
N ILE A 75 -27.31 -5.28 5.55
CA ILE A 75 -25.85 -5.18 5.61
C ILE A 75 -25.26 -6.43 4.97
N LYS A 76 -24.80 -6.30 3.73
CA LYS A 76 -24.40 -7.41 2.86
C LYS A 76 -22.91 -7.47 2.56
N GLY A 77 -22.14 -6.48 2.97
CA GLY A 77 -20.70 -6.53 2.79
C GLY A 77 -19.89 -5.65 3.74
N LEU A 78 -18.59 -5.93 3.78
CA LEU A 78 -17.55 -5.08 4.35
C LEU A 78 -16.45 -4.92 3.30
N LYS A 79 -16.06 -3.67 3.03
CA LYS A 79 -14.76 -3.30 2.46
C LYS A 79 -13.82 -2.98 3.61
N ASP A 80 -12.79 -3.79 3.77
CA ASP A 80 -11.80 -3.66 4.84
C ASP A 80 -10.48 -3.12 4.29
N ALA A 81 -10.20 -1.84 4.55
CA ALA A 81 -8.94 -1.16 4.21
C ALA A 81 -8.18 -0.78 5.50
N THR A 82 -8.14 -1.69 6.47
CA THR A 82 -7.35 -1.53 7.70
C THR A 82 -5.87 -1.83 7.51
N GLY A 83 -5.52 -2.59 6.46
CA GLY A 83 -4.19 -3.16 6.29
C GLY A 83 -3.91 -4.34 7.24
N ASP A 84 -4.94 -4.94 7.83
CA ASP A 84 -4.82 -6.09 8.75
C ASP A 84 -5.66 -7.29 8.29
N ASN A 85 -5.02 -8.20 7.56
CA ASN A 85 -5.68 -9.43 7.09
C ASN A 85 -6.03 -10.40 8.24
N ASN A 86 -5.44 -10.26 9.44
CA ASN A 86 -5.73 -11.15 10.57
C ASN A 86 -7.19 -11.06 11.03
N ARG A 87 -7.91 -9.99 10.65
CA ARG A 87 -9.33 -9.77 10.96
C ARG A 87 -10.26 -10.68 10.16
N VAL A 88 -9.82 -11.14 8.98
CA VAL A 88 -10.67 -11.83 8.00
C VAL A 88 -11.15 -13.18 8.51
N SER A 89 -10.22 -14.02 8.97
CA SER A 89 -10.53 -15.36 9.44
C SER A 89 -11.50 -15.37 10.64
N PRO A 90 -11.28 -14.57 11.72
CA PRO A 90 -12.24 -14.43 12.81
C PRO A 90 -13.62 -13.95 12.36
N MET A 91 -13.68 -12.91 11.51
CA MET A 91 -14.94 -12.41 10.97
C MET A 91 -15.67 -13.50 10.18
N ARG A 92 -14.99 -14.18 9.27
CA ARG A 92 -15.59 -15.24 8.44
C ARG A 92 -16.15 -16.38 9.28
N LYS A 93 -15.45 -16.81 10.34
CA LYS A 93 -15.90 -17.89 11.24
C LYS A 93 -17.23 -17.55 11.93
N ILE A 94 -17.44 -16.29 12.28
CA ILE A 94 -18.65 -15.86 13.01
C ILE A 94 -19.78 -15.47 12.05
N ILE A 95 -19.47 -14.74 10.99
CA ILE A 95 -20.46 -14.16 10.07
C ILE A 95 -20.94 -15.19 9.03
N GLY A 96 -20.15 -16.23 8.75
CA GLY A 96 -20.50 -17.20 7.71
C GLY A 96 -20.47 -16.57 6.32
N LYS A 97 -21.31 -17.04 5.39
CA LYS A 97 -21.35 -16.58 3.99
C LYS A 97 -22.40 -15.49 3.71
N ASP A 98 -23.11 -15.03 4.75
CA ASP A 98 -24.24 -14.10 4.61
C ASP A 98 -23.79 -12.66 4.28
N MET A 99 -22.55 -12.33 4.63
CA MET A 99 -21.91 -11.05 4.33
C MET A 99 -20.64 -11.28 3.51
N ARG A 100 -20.45 -10.42 2.49
CA ARG A 100 -19.26 -10.44 1.63
C ARG A 100 -18.12 -9.63 2.26
N LEU A 101 -16.92 -10.20 2.27
CA LEU A 101 -15.72 -9.57 2.82
C LEU A 101 -14.78 -9.21 1.67
N TYR A 102 -14.58 -7.92 1.42
CA TYR A 102 -13.72 -7.40 0.36
C TYR A 102 -12.48 -6.74 0.95
N SER A 103 -11.31 -7.05 0.40
CA SER A 103 -10.13 -6.24 0.63
C SER A 103 -10.35 -4.84 0.09
N GLY A 104 -9.89 -3.84 0.84
CA GLY A 104 -9.72 -2.48 0.37
C GLY A 104 -8.29 -2.10 0.00
N GLU A 105 -7.34 -3.03 0.18
CA GLU A 105 -5.91 -2.87 -0.12
C GLU A 105 -5.50 -3.86 -1.23
N ASP A 106 -5.06 -3.34 -2.37
CA ASP A 106 -4.77 -4.15 -3.55
C ASP A 106 -3.61 -5.13 -3.31
N GLY A 107 -2.49 -4.64 -2.75
CA GLY A 107 -1.30 -5.47 -2.48
C GLY A 107 -1.53 -6.57 -1.42
N MET A 108 -2.61 -6.49 -0.66
CA MET A 108 -2.98 -7.49 0.36
C MET A 108 -4.17 -8.36 -0.07
N ALA A 109 -4.80 -8.05 -1.21
CA ALA A 109 -6.07 -8.63 -1.63
C ALA A 109 -5.99 -10.13 -1.90
N ARG A 110 -4.92 -10.60 -2.53
CA ARG A 110 -4.70 -12.03 -2.80
C ARG A 110 -4.77 -12.84 -1.51
N GLU A 111 -4.00 -12.40 -0.51
CA GLU A 111 -3.93 -13.06 0.79
C GLU A 111 -5.24 -12.94 1.57
N TYR A 112 -5.89 -11.78 1.50
CA TYR A 112 -7.22 -11.55 2.10
C TYR A 112 -8.25 -12.59 1.61
N VAL A 113 -8.27 -12.88 0.30
CA VAL A 113 -9.15 -13.90 -0.30
C VAL A 113 -8.73 -15.31 0.08
N LEU A 114 -7.43 -15.61 0.10
CA LEU A 114 -6.92 -16.91 0.57
C LEU A 114 -7.32 -17.20 2.02
N GLN A 115 -7.43 -16.17 2.87
CA GLN A 115 -7.87 -16.27 4.26
C GLN A 115 -9.40 -16.29 4.47
N GLY A 116 -10.18 -16.25 3.38
CA GLY A 116 -11.65 -16.38 3.43
C GLY A 116 -12.43 -15.13 3.05
N GLY A 117 -11.77 -14.09 2.54
CA GLY A 117 -12.42 -13.00 1.83
C GLY A 117 -13.06 -13.45 0.50
N ASP A 118 -13.91 -12.60 -0.07
CA ASP A 118 -14.65 -12.85 -1.33
C ASP A 118 -14.06 -12.11 -2.55
N GLY A 119 -13.21 -11.10 -2.33
CA GLY A 119 -12.60 -10.34 -3.42
C GLY A 119 -11.96 -9.03 -2.95
N VAL A 120 -11.91 -8.05 -3.86
CA VAL A 120 -11.31 -6.73 -3.64
C VAL A 120 -12.16 -5.64 -4.29
N ILE A 121 -12.26 -4.47 -3.63
CA ILE A 121 -12.75 -3.24 -4.25
C ILE A 121 -11.52 -2.37 -4.56
N SER A 122 -11.05 -2.52 -5.79
CA SER A 122 -9.66 -2.26 -6.23
C SER A 122 -9.42 -0.89 -6.86
N VAL A 123 -8.24 -0.31 -6.60
CA VAL A 123 -7.68 0.80 -7.37
C VAL A 123 -6.95 0.26 -8.59
N THR A 124 -6.08 -0.74 -8.43
CA THR A 124 -5.27 -1.33 -9.52
C THR A 124 -6.12 -1.84 -10.69
N ALA A 125 -7.34 -2.32 -10.43
CA ALA A 125 -8.26 -2.78 -11.47
C ALA A 125 -8.71 -1.68 -12.46
N ASN A 126 -8.50 -0.38 -12.17
CA ASN A 126 -8.73 0.67 -13.16
C ASN A 126 -7.77 0.56 -14.35
N VAL A 127 -6.53 0.12 -14.11
CA VAL A 127 -5.48 0.03 -15.13
C VAL A 127 -5.24 -1.41 -15.59
N ALA A 128 -5.37 -2.39 -14.69
CA ALA A 128 -5.13 -3.80 -14.97
C ALA A 128 -6.33 -4.72 -14.63
N PRO A 129 -7.56 -4.44 -15.12
CA PRO A 129 -8.78 -5.14 -14.71
C PRO A 129 -8.74 -6.65 -14.97
N ALA A 130 -8.24 -7.06 -16.14
CA ALA A 130 -8.21 -8.45 -16.55
C ALA A 130 -7.29 -9.29 -15.66
N THR A 131 -6.11 -8.76 -15.32
CA THR A 131 -5.14 -9.47 -14.47
C THR A 131 -5.64 -9.55 -13.03
N VAL A 132 -6.14 -8.44 -12.45
CA VAL A 132 -6.73 -8.45 -11.10
C VAL A 132 -7.88 -9.45 -11.01
N SER A 133 -8.75 -9.51 -12.02
CA SER A 133 -9.84 -10.51 -12.08
C SER A 133 -9.33 -11.95 -12.06
N LYS A 134 -8.27 -12.26 -12.82
CA LYS A 134 -7.64 -13.59 -12.83
C LYS A 134 -7.02 -13.95 -11.49
N VAL A 135 -6.33 -13.01 -10.84
CA VAL A 135 -5.76 -13.22 -9.48
C VAL A 135 -6.86 -13.56 -8.49
N MET A 136 -7.93 -12.75 -8.44
CA MET A 136 -9.05 -12.98 -7.53
C MET A 136 -9.77 -14.31 -7.82
N ALA A 137 -9.91 -14.70 -9.08
CA ALA A 137 -10.51 -15.97 -9.46
C ALA A 137 -9.66 -17.17 -8.99
N ALA A 138 -8.34 -17.12 -9.18
CA ALA A 138 -7.41 -18.16 -8.72
C ALA A 138 -7.38 -18.24 -7.18
N ALA A 139 -7.32 -17.09 -6.49
CA ALA A 139 -7.35 -17.02 -5.04
C ALA A 139 -8.66 -17.57 -4.46
N ASN A 140 -9.81 -17.27 -5.08
CA ASN A 140 -11.11 -17.82 -4.67
C ASN A 140 -11.19 -19.35 -4.85
N ARG A 141 -10.50 -19.91 -5.84
CA ARG A 141 -10.34 -21.37 -6.03
C ARG A 141 -9.26 -22.00 -5.14
N LYS A 142 -8.59 -21.21 -4.29
CA LYS A 142 -7.46 -21.64 -3.44
C LYS A 142 -6.27 -22.17 -4.24
N GLU A 143 -6.08 -21.68 -5.46
CA GLU A 143 -4.91 -21.98 -6.30
C GLU A 143 -3.77 -21.02 -5.93
N THR A 144 -3.15 -21.22 -4.77
CA THR A 144 -2.18 -20.28 -4.18
C THR A 144 -1.05 -19.90 -5.13
N ASP A 145 -0.38 -20.89 -5.74
CA ASP A 145 0.77 -20.65 -6.63
C ASP A 145 0.35 -19.93 -7.92
N THR A 146 -0.80 -20.30 -8.49
CA THR A 146 -1.34 -19.65 -9.68
C THR A 146 -1.74 -18.20 -9.37
N ALA A 147 -2.41 -17.97 -8.24
CA ALA A 147 -2.75 -16.62 -7.79
C ALA A 147 -1.48 -15.78 -7.58
N ALA A 148 -0.43 -16.36 -6.97
CA ALA A 148 0.84 -15.68 -6.77
C ALA A 148 1.54 -15.32 -8.08
N ALA A 149 1.62 -16.25 -9.03
CA ALA A 149 2.24 -16.02 -10.33
C ALA A 149 1.49 -14.94 -11.14
N LEU A 150 0.16 -14.90 -11.05
CA LEU A 150 -0.65 -13.88 -11.71
C LEU A 150 -0.56 -12.50 -11.05
N ASP A 151 -0.29 -12.45 -9.75
CA ASP A 151 -0.24 -11.23 -8.95
C ASP A 151 1.15 -10.57 -8.99
N ALA A 152 2.21 -11.36 -9.17
CA ALA A 152 3.59 -10.88 -9.22
C ALA A 152 3.83 -9.71 -10.22
N PRO A 153 3.27 -9.70 -11.44
CA PRO A 153 3.37 -8.54 -12.35
C PRO A 153 2.70 -7.27 -11.83
N LEU A 154 1.73 -7.39 -10.92
CA LEU A 154 0.97 -6.27 -10.37
C LEU A 154 1.60 -5.65 -9.13
N ALA A 155 2.61 -6.30 -8.53
CA ALA A 155 3.20 -5.87 -7.26
C ALA A 155 3.66 -4.40 -7.27
N SER A 156 4.38 -3.98 -8.32
CA SER A 156 4.79 -2.58 -8.47
C SER A 156 3.60 -1.64 -8.62
N LEU A 157 2.54 -2.03 -9.34
CA LEU A 157 1.33 -1.20 -9.44
C LEU A 157 0.60 -1.08 -8.11
N HIS A 158 0.51 -2.15 -7.33
CA HIS A 158 -0.12 -2.13 -6.01
C HIS A 158 0.54 -1.14 -5.07
N ARG A 159 1.87 -0.98 -5.17
CA ARG A 159 2.64 0.00 -4.39
C ARG A 159 2.58 1.39 -5.02
N ASP A 160 2.87 1.49 -6.31
CA ASP A 160 3.18 2.77 -6.96
C ASP A 160 1.92 3.56 -7.35
N LEU A 161 0.75 2.93 -7.39
CA LEU A 161 -0.52 3.65 -7.46
C LEU A 161 -0.89 4.41 -6.16
N PHE A 162 -0.06 4.27 -5.12
CA PHE A 162 -0.22 4.89 -3.81
C PHE A 162 1.03 5.67 -3.38
N CYS A 163 1.98 5.96 -4.29
CA CYS A 163 3.13 6.84 -4.00
C CYS A 163 2.72 8.27 -3.63
N GLU A 164 1.53 8.69 -4.06
CA GLU A 164 0.81 9.86 -3.56
C GLU A 164 -0.64 9.48 -3.23
N ALA A 165 -1.38 10.40 -2.61
CA ALA A 165 -2.76 10.17 -2.22
C ALA A 165 -3.65 9.74 -3.42
N ASN A 166 -4.17 8.51 -3.38
CA ASN A 166 -5.18 8.06 -4.35
C ASN A 166 -6.39 9.03 -4.38
N PRO A 167 -6.92 9.43 -5.56
CA PRO A 167 -6.63 8.87 -6.90
C PRO A 167 -5.60 9.62 -7.75
N ILE A 168 -4.62 10.33 -7.16
CA ILE A 168 -3.61 11.07 -7.95
C ILE A 168 -2.84 10.14 -8.91
N PRO A 169 -2.18 9.05 -8.45
CA PRO A 169 -1.36 8.25 -9.35
C PRO A 169 -2.19 7.46 -10.37
N VAL A 170 -3.34 6.91 -9.98
CA VAL A 170 -4.19 6.11 -10.88
C VAL A 170 -4.83 6.96 -12.00
N LYS A 171 -5.18 8.23 -11.74
CA LYS A 171 -5.66 9.12 -12.82
C LYS A 171 -4.53 9.49 -13.77
N TRP A 172 -3.33 9.72 -13.26
CA TRP A 172 -2.16 9.93 -14.12
C TRP A 172 -1.90 8.70 -15.00
N ALA A 173 -1.95 7.50 -14.42
CA ALA A 173 -1.77 6.24 -15.15
C ALA A 173 -2.83 6.04 -16.26
N LEU A 174 -4.11 6.28 -15.96
CA LEU A 174 -5.18 6.23 -16.95
C LEU A 174 -5.00 7.25 -18.08
N GLN A 175 -4.54 8.46 -17.76
CA GLN A 175 -4.19 9.48 -18.76
C GLN A 175 -3.02 9.01 -19.63
N ARG A 176 -1.96 8.45 -19.02
CA ARG A 176 -0.79 7.90 -19.70
C ARG A 176 -1.13 6.73 -20.64
N MET A 177 -2.17 5.98 -20.31
CA MET A 177 -2.76 4.91 -21.14
C MET A 177 -3.76 5.42 -22.19
N GLY A 178 -3.99 6.74 -22.28
CA GLY A 178 -4.96 7.34 -23.20
C GLY A 178 -6.42 7.00 -22.91
N LYS A 179 -6.75 6.62 -21.67
CA LYS A 179 -8.12 6.19 -21.27
C LYS A 179 -8.98 7.34 -20.76
N ILE A 180 -8.37 8.41 -20.27
CA ILE A 180 -9.06 9.61 -19.79
C ILE A 180 -8.28 10.86 -20.19
N GLU A 181 -8.97 12.00 -20.17
CA GLU A 181 -8.32 13.31 -20.23
C GLU A 181 -7.67 13.68 -18.88
N LYS A 182 -6.75 14.66 -18.92
CA LYS A 182 -6.13 15.21 -17.72
C LYS A 182 -7.20 15.88 -16.84
N GLY A 183 -7.29 15.50 -15.57
CA GLY A 183 -8.18 16.22 -14.66
C GLY A 183 -8.21 15.66 -13.24
N ILE A 184 -8.06 16.54 -12.26
CA ILE A 184 -8.25 16.25 -10.85
C ILE A 184 -8.71 17.54 -10.15
N ARG A 185 -9.58 17.41 -9.14
CA ARG A 185 -10.14 18.55 -8.43
C ARG A 185 -9.31 18.83 -7.18
N LEU A 186 -9.02 20.11 -6.93
CA LEU A 186 -8.44 20.56 -5.66
C LEU A 186 -9.30 20.05 -4.48
N PRO A 187 -8.68 19.70 -3.32
CA PRO A 187 -7.29 19.97 -2.95
C PRO A 187 -6.26 18.98 -3.53
N LEU A 188 -6.68 17.97 -4.29
CA LEU A 188 -5.74 17.06 -4.95
C LEU A 188 -5.14 17.72 -6.20
N THR A 189 -3.87 17.45 -6.44
CA THR A 189 -3.10 17.96 -7.59
C THR A 189 -2.76 16.83 -8.56
N VAL A 190 -2.23 17.19 -9.72
CA VAL A 190 -1.68 16.19 -10.64
C VAL A 190 -0.45 15.53 -10.01
N LEU A 191 -0.18 14.28 -10.39
CA LEU A 191 0.96 13.51 -9.89
C LEU A 191 2.26 14.30 -10.06
N ASN A 192 3.06 14.40 -9.00
CA ASN A 192 4.36 15.03 -9.08
C ASN A 192 5.26 14.31 -10.11
N SER A 193 6.00 15.08 -10.90
CA SER A 193 6.87 14.58 -11.96
C SER A 193 7.93 13.60 -11.47
N GLU A 194 8.36 13.69 -10.21
CA GLU A 194 9.31 12.75 -9.60
C GLU A 194 8.78 11.30 -9.61
N PHE A 195 7.45 11.11 -9.51
CA PHE A 195 6.83 9.79 -9.48
C PHE A 195 6.39 9.29 -10.87
N HIS A 196 6.51 10.09 -11.93
CA HIS A 196 6.05 9.68 -13.27
C HIS A 196 6.78 8.44 -13.76
N ASN A 197 8.11 8.41 -13.63
CA ASN A 197 8.90 7.24 -14.06
C ASN A 197 8.57 5.99 -13.23
N ARG A 198 8.38 6.15 -11.92
CA ARG A 198 7.98 5.08 -11.00
C ARG A 198 6.67 4.42 -11.45
N VAL A 199 5.64 5.21 -11.73
CA VAL A 199 4.34 4.68 -12.20
C VAL A 199 4.43 4.14 -13.64
N GLU A 200 5.24 4.75 -14.51
CA GLU A 200 5.44 4.28 -15.89
C GLU A 200 6.09 2.88 -15.92
N VAL A 201 7.12 2.66 -15.12
CA VAL A 201 7.76 1.34 -14.97
C VAL A 201 6.76 0.31 -14.46
N ALA A 202 5.98 0.65 -13.42
CA ALA A 202 4.95 -0.25 -12.89
C ALA A 202 3.90 -0.65 -13.95
N LEU A 203 3.45 0.30 -14.78
CA LEU A 203 2.54 0.02 -15.89
C LEU A 203 3.14 -0.91 -16.93
N THR A 204 4.41 -0.73 -17.28
CA THR A 204 5.11 -1.59 -18.24
C THR A 204 5.29 -3.01 -17.70
N GLN A 205 5.72 -3.16 -16.45
CA GLN A 205 5.89 -4.47 -15.79
C GLN A 205 4.57 -5.26 -15.72
N ALA A 206 3.47 -4.56 -15.48
CA ALA A 206 2.13 -5.12 -15.48
C ALA A 206 1.52 -5.29 -16.88
N LEU A 207 2.29 -5.03 -17.95
CA LEU A 207 1.86 -5.09 -19.35
C LEU A 207 0.63 -4.21 -19.67
N CYS A 208 0.46 -3.12 -18.93
CA CYS A 208 -0.61 -2.13 -19.18
C CYS A 208 -0.25 -1.16 -20.32
N ILE A 209 1.04 -0.96 -20.57
CA ILE A 209 1.60 -0.20 -21.70
C ILE A 209 2.78 -0.95 -22.30
N ALA A 210 3.12 -0.64 -23.55
CA ALA A 210 4.29 -1.21 -24.20
C ALA A 210 5.59 -0.62 -23.60
N PRO A 211 6.67 -1.42 -23.49
CA PRO A 211 8.00 -0.92 -23.15
C PRO A 211 8.51 0.07 -24.20
N LYS A 212 9.44 0.94 -23.81
CA LYS A 212 10.08 1.89 -24.75
C LYS A 212 10.95 1.12 -25.74
N GLU A 213 11.06 1.62 -26.98
CA GLU A 213 11.94 1.03 -28.00
C GLU A 213 13.37 0.94 -27.48
N GLY A 214 13.94 -0.28 -27.47
CA GLY A 214 15.30 -0.55 -26.98
C GLY A 214 15.39 -1.11 -25.55
N GLU A 215 14.30 -1.11 -24.76
CA GLU A 215 14.24 -1.82 -23.48
C GLU A 215 13.77 -3.26 -23.70
N GLU A 216 14.64 -4.25 -23.45
CA GLU A 216 14.26 -5.66 -23.59
C GLU A 216 13.15 -6.01 -22.59
N ALA A 217 12.04 -6.54 -23.09
CA ALA A 217 10.90 -6.99 -22.28
C ALA A 217 11.32 -7.99 -21.17
N HIS A 218 12.42 -8.72 -21.36
CA HIS A 218 12.96 -9.66 -20.37
C HIS A 218 13.60 -9.00 -19.16
N ALA A 219 14.19 -7.80 -19.27
CA ALA A 219 14.76 -7.07 -18.13
C ALA A 219 13.68 -6.47 -17.21
N LEU A 220 12.47 -6.27 -17.74
CA LEU A 220 11.30 -5.75 -17.01
C LEU A 220 10.48 -6.85 -16.31
N LEU A 221 10.78 -8.13 -16.58
CA LEU A 221 10.07 -9.29 -16.03
C LEU A 221 10.67 -9.84 -14.73
N SER A 222 11.69 -9.18 -14.14
CA SER A 222 12.04 -9.46 -12.75
C SER A 222 10.97 -8.84 -11.85
N TYR A 223 10.10 -9.69 -11.28
CA TYR A 223 9.01 -9.25 -10.41
C TYR A 223 9.58 -8.67 -9.11
N GLY A 224 9.45 -7.35 -8.95
CA GLY A 224 10.08 -6.58 -7.90
C GLY A 224 11.21 -5.70 -8.45
N TRP A 225 11.33 -4.49 -7.93
CA TRP A 225 12.52 -3.67 -8.15
C TRP A 225 13.75 -4.51 -7.76
N PRO A 226 14.79 -4.62 -8.60
CA PRO A 226 16.03 -5.26 -8.19
C PRO A 226 16.46 -4.64 -6.87
N SER A 227 16.87 -5.50 -5.95
CA SER A 227 17.15 -5.11 -4.59
C SER A 227 18.49 -5.64 -4.13
N ARG A 228 19.16 -4.91 -3.22
CA ARG A 228 20.30 -5.43 -2.48
C ARG A 228 20.09 -5.24 -0.99
N ASN A 229 20.49 -6.25 -0.23
CA ASN A 229 20.61 -6.13 1.22
C ASN A 229 21.92 -5.39 1.54
N LEU A 230 21.81 -4.27 2.24
CA LEU A 230 22.93 -3.43 2.64
C LEU A 230 22.99 -3.35 4.17
N LEU A 231 24.17 -3.56 4.74
CA LEU A 231 24.46 -3.24 6.13
C LEU A 231 25.27 -1.95 6.18
N LEU A 232 24.66 -0.89 6.71
CA LEU A 232 25.32 0.38 6.97
C LEU A 232 25.65 0.48 8.46
N GLN A 233 26.92 0.73 8.76
CA GLN A 233 27.41 1.00 10.11
C GLN A 233 27.94 2.44 10.15
N GLY A 234 27.40 3.28 11.03
CA GLY A 234 27.75 4.69 11.10
C GLY A 234 26.96 5.44 12.18
N GLN A 235 26.81 6.75 12.03
CA GLN A 235 26.08 7.62 12.96
C GLN A 235 24.72 8.04 12.40
N LEU A 236 23.76 8.27 13.30
CA LEU A 236 22.35 8.51 12.98
C LEU A 236 21.89 9.98 13.07
N PHE A 237 22.68 10.89 13.64
CA PHE A 237 22.26 12.28 13.85
C PHE A 237 22.37 13.11 12.56
N ASP A 238 21.80 14.32 12.49
CA ASP A 238 21.48 15.10 11.28
C ASP A 238 22.57 15.20 10.18
N SER A 239 23.85 15.00 10.50
CA SER A 239 24.97 14.96 9.53
C SER A 239 25.65 13.59 9.43
N GLY A 240 25.05 12.55 9.98
CA GLY A 240 25.56 11.19 10.09
C GLY A 240 25.39 10.40 8.80
N LEU A 241 26.33 9.49 8.57
CA LEU A 241 26.42 8.65 7.37
C LEU A 241 25.10 7.96 7.02
N ILE A 242 24.31 7.54 8.03
CA ILE A 242 23.06 6.81 7.79
C ILE A 242 22.03 7.74 7.12
N ASN A 243 21.77 8.93 7.66
CA ASN A 243 20.77 9.83 7.07
C ASN A 243 21.18 10.28 5.66
N GLN A 244 22.47 10.60 5.46
CA GLN A 244 22.98 10.94 4.13
C GLN A 244 22.83 9.78 3.13
N ALA A 245 23.01 8.54 3.59
CA ALA A 245 22.78 7.37 2.76
C ALA A 245 21.30 7.19 2.41
N LEU A 246 20.38 7.39 3.35
CA LEU A 246 18.94 7.32 3.10
C LEU A 246 18.49 8.39 2.09
N ASP A 247 18.91 9.64 2.31
CA ASP A 247 18.64 10.76 1.40
C ASP A 247 19.19 10.48 -0.01
N LEU A 248 20.38 9.87 -0.10
CA LEU A 248 20.99 9.51 -1.38
C LEU A 248 20.16 8.44 -2.10
N ILE A 249 19.65 7.44 -1.38
CA ILE A 249 18.80 6.40 -1.98
C ILE A 249 17.54 7.06 -2.58
N GLU A 250 16.85 7.91 -1.81
CA GLU A 250 15.62 8.57 -2.25
C GLU A 250 15.85 9.51 -3.43
N GLN A 251 16.92 10.32 -3.39
CA GLN A 251 17.26 11.27 -4.47
C GLN A 251 17.64 10.59 -5.80
N ASN A 252 18.00 9.31 -5.78
CA ASN A 252 18.43 8.57 -6.95
C ASN A 252 17.40 7.54 -7.42
N ASN A 253 16.11 7.78 -7.15
CA ASN A 253 14.98 6.90 -7.53
C ASN A 253 15.08 5.50 -6.92
N GLY A 254 15.73 5.38 -5.76
CA GLY A 254 15.69 4.20 -4.93
C GLY A 254 14.57 4.27 -3.89
N ASP A 255 14.24 3.12 -3.35
CA ASP A 255 13.36 2.96 -2.18
C ASP A 255 14.08 2.01 -1.21
N PHE A 256 13.72 2.01 0.08
CA PHE A 256 14.35 1.12 1.03
C PHE A 256 13.40 0.65 2.13
N ASP A 257 13.55 -0.63 2.51
CA ASP A 257 12.97 -1.17 3.74
C ASP A 257 14.04 -1.25 4.83
N ILE A 258 13.69 -0.80 6.04
CA ILE A 258 14.53 -1.03 7.22
C ILE A 258 14.27 -2.44 7.74
N VAL A 259 15.22 -3.34 7.51
CA VAL A 259 15.15 -4.76 7.91
C VAL A 259 15.45 -4.91 9.40
N SER A 260 16.50 -4.24 9.89
CA SER A 260 16.85 -4.24 11.30
C SER A 260 17.64 -2.99 11.67
N PHE A 261 17.56 -2.61 12.94
CA PHE A 261 18.21 -1.44 13.49
C PHE A 261 18.79 -1.74 14.86
N SER A 262 20.05 -1.34 15.08
CA SER A 262 20.75 -1.52 16.36
C SER A 262 21.56 -0.27 16.71
N VAL A 263 21.44 0.16 17.97
CA VAL A 263 22.18 1.29 18.54
C VAL A 263 22.77 0.84 19.87
N GLN A 264 24.06 1.09 20.08
CA GLN A 264 24.68 0.82 21.38
C GLN A 264 24.17 1.81 22.44
N PRO A 265 23.73 1.34 23.63
CA PRO A 265 23.31 2.22 24.71
C PRO A 265 24.47 3.10 25.20
N ASN A 266 24.16 4.31 25.67
CA ASN A 266 25.14 5.15 26.38
C ASN A 266 25.54 4.46 27.69
N ASP A 267 26.84 4.32 27.96
CA ASP A 267 27.36 4.01 29.28
C ASP A 267 27.24 5.26 30.17
N GLN A 268 26.08 5.48 30.77
CA GLN A 268 25.82 6.64 31.66
C GLN A 268 26.61 6.61 32.99
N PHE A 269 27.68 5.83 33.09
CA PHE A 269 28.45 5.67 34.33
C PHE A 269 29.62 6.64 34.48
N SER A 270 29.92 7.49 33.49
CA SER A 270 30.92 8.55 33.63
C SER A 270 30.33 9.94 33.36
N ASN A 271 30.53 10.85 34.31
CA ASN A 271 30.03 12.23 34.31
C ASN A 271 30.79 13.16 33.32
N ALA A 272 30.97 12.74 32.07
CA ALA A 272 31.56 13.61 31.05
C ALA A 272 30.96 13.32 29.67
N ASP A 273 30.19 14.29 29.18
CA ASP A 273 29.73 14.48 27.80
C ASP A 273 28.73 13.49 27.16
N PHE A 274 27.61 14.05 26.69
CA PHE A 274 26.63 13.34 25.88
C PHE A 274 27.26 13.03 24.50
N ASN A 275 27.65 11.78 24.27
CA ASN A 275 28.29 11.39 23.02
C ASN A 275 27.25 11.26 21.88
N PHE A 276 27.25 12.21 20.94
CA PHE A 276 26.42 12.20 19.73
C PHE A 276 26.97 11.27 18.62
N LYS A 277 28.17 10.73 18.79
CA LYS A 277 28.85 9.85 17.82
C LYS A 277 28.58 8.37 18.07
N ARG A 278 27.31 7.99 18.23
CA ARG A 278 26.93 6.62 18.57
C ARG A 278 27.12 5.67 17.39
N PRO A 279 27.89 4.58 17.55
CA PRO A 279 27.92 3.50 16.56
C PRO A 279 26.52 2.91 16.44
N SER A 280 25.94 3.04 15.27
CA SER A 280 24.64 2.52 14.90
C SER A 280 24.82 1.63 13.68
N SER A 281 24.03 0.56 13.59
CA SER A 281 24.00 -0.29 12.42
C SER A 281 22.56 -0.45 11.96
N ILE A 282 22.34 -0.21 10.67
CA ILE A 282 21.05 -0.39 10.01
C ILE A 282 21.22 -1.40 8.87
N SER A 283 20.36 -2.41 8.85
CA SER A 283 20.22 -3.30 7.71
C SER A 283 19.08 -2.79 6.85
N LEU A 284 19.38 -2.47 5.60
CA LEU A 284 18.44 -1.99 4.62
C LEU A 284 18.27 -3.03 3.52
N LYS A 285 17.06 -3.16 3.00
CA LYS A 285 16.84 -3.72 1.68
C LYS A 285 16.58 -2.55 0.75
N VAL A 286 17.56 -2.23 -0.09
CA VAL A 286 17.47 -1.12 -1.04
C VAL A 286 16.95 -1.63 -2.37
N PHE A 287 15.99 -0.95 -2.94
CA PHE A 287 15.32 -1.25 -4.20
C PHE A 287 15.62 -0.14 -5.20
N ALA A 288 15.74 -0.48 -6.49
CA ALA A 288 15.78 0.53 -7.54
C ALA A 288 14.97 0.11 -8.77
N VAL A 289 14.58 1.09 -9.59
CA VAL A 289 13.76 0.87 -10.79
C VAL A 289 14.35 -0.10 -11.82
N ASN A 290 15.68 -0.29 -11.83
CA ASN A 290 16.40 -1.29 -12.64
C ASN A 290 17.79 -1.56 -12.04
N THR A 291 18.48 -2.59 -12.56
CA THR A 291 19.79 -3.01 -12.04
C THR A 291 20.86 -1.92 -12.18
N GLN A 292 20.83 -1.14 -13.26
CA GLN A 292 21.78 -0.06 -13.48
C GLN A 292 21.61 1.07 -12.44
N ALA A 293 20.38 1.41 -12.09
CA ALA A 293 20.06 2.37 -11.05
C ALA A 293 20.44 1.83 -9.68
N LEU A 294 20.20 0.54 -9.42
CA LEU A 294 20.62 -0.10 -8.17
C LEU A 294 22.15 -0.06 -8.02
N ASP A 295 22.87 -0.37 -9.09
CA ASP A 295 24.33 -0.34 -9.10
C ASP A 295 24.88 1.09 -8.95
N ASP A 296 24.22 2.09 -9.55
CA ASP A 296 24.56 3.51 -9.36
C ASP A 296 24.33 3.95 -7.90
N ILE A 297 23.19 3.60 -7.30
CA ILE A 297 22.89 3.87 -5.88
C ILE A 297 23.94 3.23 -4.99
N VAL A 298 24.23 1.94 -5.18
CA VAL A 298 25.25 1.23 -4.40
C VAL A 298 26.64 1.85 -4.60
N GLY A 299 27.00 2.23 -5.83
CA GLY A 299 28.28 2.89 -6.14
C GLY A 299 28.41 4.28 -5.49
N ARG A 300 27.32 5.05 -5.47
CA ARG A 300 27.26 6.35 -4.80
C ARG A 300 27.32 6.23 -3.28
N LEU A 301 26.63 5.26 -2.70
CA LEU A 301 26.73 4.94 -1.28
C LEU A 301 28.15 4.52 -0.90
N GLN A 302 28.81 3.70 -1.73
CA GLN A 302 30.21 3.34 -1.54
C GLN A 302 31.13 4.57 -1.61
N THR A 303 30.89 5.46 -2.57
CA THR A 303 31.63 6.73 -2.70
C THR A 303 31.42 7.64 -1.50
N LEU A 304 30.18 7.74 -1.00
CA LEU A 304 29.84 8.52 0.20
C LEU A 304 30.65 8.03 1.41
N VAL A 305 30.69 6.71 1.63
CA VAL A 305 31.51 6.08 2.67
C VAL A 305 33.00 6.32 2.44
N ASP A 306 33.47 6.21 1.20
CA ASP A 306 34.88 6.40 0.85
C ASP A 306 35.35 7.86 0.98
N VAL A 307 34.49 8.85 0.71
CA VAL A 307 34.80 10.27 0.91
C VAL A 307 34.87 10.60 2.40
N MET A 308 34.07 9.92 3.22
CA MET A 308 34.09 10.03 4.68
C MET A 308 35.25 9.25 5.34
N LYS A 309 36.31 8.86 4.60
CA LYS A 309 37.46 8.04 5.05
C LYS A 309 38.30 8.59 6.23
N THR A 310 37.90 9.68 6.86
CA THR A 310 38.45 10.13 8.14
C THR A 310 37.48 10.01 9.32
N ALA A 311 36.25 9.49 9.16
CA ALA A 311 35.31 9.30 10.28
C ALA A 311 34.27 8.15 10.08
N GLU A 312 34.46 7.06 10.85
CA GLU A 312 33.38 6.40 11.61
C GLU A 312 32.24 5.68 10.84
N GLY A 313 32.48 4.97 9.72
CA GLY A 313 31.47 4.07 9.13
C GLY A 313 31.92 3.03 8.08
N VAL A 314 31.09 2.00 7.87
CA VAL A 314 31.32 0.86 6.94
C VAL A 314 30.01 0.51 6.23
N LEU A 315 30.06 0.27 4.91
CA LEU A 315 28.97 -0.31 4.13
C LEU A 315 29.35 -1.72 3.68
N THR A 316 28.46 -2.69 3.91
CA THR A 316 28.63 -4.08 3.46
C THR A 316 27.44 -4.48 2.62
N VAL A 317 27.68 -4.87 1.36
CA VAL A 317 26.67 -5.53 0.53
C VAL A 317 26.54 -6.98 1.01
N VAL A 318 25.37 -7.34 1.52
CA VAL A 318 25.09 -8.69 2.02
C VAL A 318 24.68 -9.58 0.85
N PRO A 319 25.34 -10.73 0.61
CA PRO A 319 24.91 -11.70 -0.39
C PRO A 319 23.49 -12.17 -0.09
N ASP A 320 22.69 -12.39 -1.14
CA ASP A 320 21.34 -12.96 -1.03
C ASP A 320 21.34 -14.41 -0.51
#